data_AF-A0A8S8YPT0-F1
#
_entry.id   AF-A0A8S8YPT0-F1
#
_cell.length_a   1.000
_cell.length_b   1.000
_cell.length_c   1.000
_cell.angle_alpha   90.00
_cell.angle_beta   90.00
_cell.angle_gamma   90.00
#
_symmetry.space_group_name_H-M   'P 1'
#
loop_
_entity.id
_entity.type
_entity.pdbx_description
1 polymer ?
#
loop_
_entity_poly.entity_id
_entity_poly.type
_entity_poly.pdbx_seq_one_letter_code
_entity_poly.pdbx_strand_id
1 'polypeptide(L)'
;MNGVIFGTPDADIPNGLLSVSDYSGIPLNGIALFLLGAQGDLFGTMTTYGIGLTQLLGLSDYGGEWIGLVGTPTEFEMILAGGQGTMNADDWWQISFGSEEPIAGGYIPIGLNRAEFEGTIDMDVAKVQEILYTSPYALTSDFASIFMYGELSGSTLPAEEGAETTDWDDAYVAGLYDISEADAAAVRSWVADFMFDQVIGALLGFQYGGSAYITQPVDNWLFGWRDIIVADVVFEQPDNMALGWVSLETNETYFGSDSVTTGDYDVYVASTEGDDMGQRLRQGYINSDGRTL
;
A
#
# COMPACT_ATOMS: atom_id res chain seq x y z
N MET A 1 -16.55 -16.31 25.72
CA MET A 1 -15.74 -17.00 24.69
C MET A 1 -16.31 -16.86 23.29
N ASN A 2 -17.62 -17.06 23.05
CA ASN A 2 -18.17 -16.91 21.69
C ASN A 2 -17.94 -15.51 21.07
N GLY A 3 -18.06 -14.45 21.85
CA GLY A 3 -17.79 -13.08 21.40
C GLY A 3 -16.31 -12.74 21.16
N VAL A 4 -15.36 -13.53 21.67
CA VAL A 4 -13.91 -13.31 21.41
C VAL A 4 -13.53 -13.84 20.04
N ILE A 5 -14.12 -14.96 19.64
CA ILE A 5 -13.83 -15.62 18.38
C ILE A 5 -14.63 -14.97 17.25
N PHE A 6 -15.93 -14.77 17.44
CA PHE A 6 -16.84 -14.32 16.38
C PHE A 6 -17.28 -12.86 16.49
N GLY A 7 -16.89 -12.16 17.57
CA GLY A 7 -17.26 -10.78 17.80
C GLY A 7 -18.71 -10.63 18.26
N THR A 8 -19.15 -9.39 18.34
CA THR A 8 -20.56 -9.03 18.53
C THR A 8 -21.22 -8.75 17.18
N PRO A 9 -22.46 -9.22 16.94
CA PRO A 9 -23.22 -8.82 15.76
C PRO A 9 -23.30 -7.29 15.63
N ASP A 10 -23.15 -6.79 14.41
CA ASP A 10 -23.31 -5.37 14.05
C ASP A 10 -22.31 -4.39 14.72
N ALA A 11 -21.13 -4.86 15.14
CA ALA A 11 -20.07 -3.96 15.59
C ALA A 11 -19.52 -3.13 14.41
N ASP A 12 -19.41 -1.81 14.60
CA ASP A 12 -18.81 -0.89 13.59
C ASP A 12 -17.37 -1.28 13.24
N ILE A 13 -16.65 -1.92 14.17
CA ILE A 13 -15.30 -2.48 13.97
C ILE A 13 -15.35 -3.95 14.41
N PRO A 14 -14.83 -4.91 13.62
CA PRO A 14 -14.81 -6.31 14.01
C PRO A 14 -14.05 -6.48 15.32
N ASN A 15 -14.74 -7.06 16.29
CA ASN A 15 -14.22 -7.30 17.64
C ASN A 15 -14.20 -8.81 17.96
N GLY A 16 -14.08 -9.66 16.93
CA GLY A 16 -13.81 -11.09 17.03
C GLY A 16 -12.54 -11.47 16.28
N LEU A 17 -11.75 -12.41 16.82
CA LEU A 17 -10.50 -12.85 16.18
C LEU A 17 -10.70 -13.37 14.75
N LEU A 18 -11.81 -14.06 14.49
CA LEU A 18 -12.18 -14.58 13.16
C LEU A 18 -13.19 -13.71 12.42
N SER A 19 -13.53 -12.54 12.97
CA SER A 19 -14.42 -11.61 12.29
C SER A 19 -13.64 -10.85 11.21
N VAL A 20 -14.33 -10.52 10.11
CA VAL A 20 -13.76 -9.75 8.99
C VAL A 20 -14.64 -8.52 8.79
N SER A 21 -14.04 -7.32 8.70
CA SER A 21 -14.73 -6.14 8.17
C SER A 21 -14.16 -5.76 6.83
N ASP A 22 -14.98 -5.08 6.05
CA ASP A 22 -14.51 -4.25 4.96
C ASP A 22 -13.98 -2.91 5.49
N TYR A 23 -12.78 -2.53 5.07
CA TYR A 23 -12.26 -1.17 5.17
C TYR A 23 -11.85 -0.70 3.80
N SER A 24 -12.72 0.10 3.17
CA SER A 24 -12.49 0.64 1.82
C SER A 24 -12.20 -0.44 0.77
N GLY A 25 -12.93 -1.56 0.81
CA GLY A 25 -12.74 -2.69 -0.11
C GLY A 25 -11.70 -3.73 0.37
N ILE A 26 -11.01 -3.47 1.48
CA ILE A 26 -9.99 -4.38 2.02
C ILE A 26 -10.57 -5.19 3.18
N PRO A 27 -10.46 -6.53 3.16
CA PRO A 27 -10.83 -7.33 4.31
C PRO A 27 -9.82 -7.14 5.43
N LEU A 28 -10.24 -6.49 6.52
CA LEU A 28 -9.51 -6.45 7.77
C LEU A 28 -9.87 -7.64 8.64
N ASN A 29 -8.88 -8.50 8.88
CA ASN A 29 -9.03 -9.64 9.79
C ASN A 29 -8.98 -9.17 11.24
N GLY A 30 -9.96 -9.59 12.04
CA GLY A 30 -10.10 -9.16 13.44
C GLY A 30 -8.93 -9.58 14.34
N ILE A 31 -8.16 -10.61 13.97
CA ILE A 31 -6.91 -10.93 14.65
C ILE A 31 -5.84 -9.84 14.50
N ALA A 32 -5.77 -9.16 13.35
CA ALA A 32 -4.84 -8.03 13.16
C ALA A 32 -5.25 -6.82 14.01
N LEU A 33 -6.56 -6.53 14.07
CA LEU A 33 -7.11 -5.47 14.93
C LEU A 33 -6.91 -5.79 16.43
N PHE A 34 -7.06 -7.06 16.81
CA PHE A 34 -6.77 -7.53 18.16
C PHE A 34 -5.30 -7.33 18.53
N LEU A 35 -4.36 -7.73 17.68
CA LEU A 35 -2.92 -7.58 17.93
C LEU A 35 -2.49 -6.11 17.98
N LEU A 36 -3.01 -5.28 17.07
CA LEU A 36 -2.76 -3.83 17.06
C LEU A 36 -3.30 -3.17 18.34
N GLY A 37 -4.52 -3.53 18.75
CA GLY A 37 -5.10 -3.08 20.01
C GLY A 37 -4.30 -3.53 21.23
N ALA A 38 -3.88 -4.80 21.27
CA ALA A 38 -3.07 -5.36 22.34
C ALA A 38 -1.71 -4.64 22.48
N GLN A 39 -1.16 -4.11 21.39
CA GLN A 39 0.07 -3.31 21.40
C GLN A 39 -0.17 -1.85 21.81
N GLY A 40 -1.23 -1.22 21.29
CA GLY A 40 -1.48 0.22 21.46
C GLY A 40 -2.30 0.62 22.70
N ASP A 41 -3.32 -0.18 23.05
CA ASP A 41 -4.19 0.04 24.22
C ASP A 41 -4.65 -1.30 24.81
N LEU A 42 -3.80 -1.86 25.68
CA LEU A 42 -4.06 -3.11 26.41
C LEU A 42 -5.40 -3.10 27.15
N PHE A 43 -5.74 -1.99 27.82
CA PHE A 43 -6.93 -1.92 28.68
C PHE A 43 -8.20 -1.76 27.86
N GLY A 44 -8.17 -0.93 26.82
CA GLY A 44 -9.24 -0.83 25.83
C GLY A 44 -9.50 -2.17 25.17
N THR A 45 -8.46 -2.88 24.74
CA THR A 45 -8.59 -4.18 24.07
C THR A 45 -9.19 -5.25 24.98
N MET A 46 -8.75 -5.34 26.25
CA MET A 46 -9.39 -6.24 27.23
C MET A 46 -10.89 -5.95 27.39
N THR A 47 -11.26 -4.66 27.38
CA THR A 47 -12.65 -4.22 27.52
C THR A 47 -13.46 -4.58 26.27
N THR A 48 -12.93 -4.30 25.08
CA THR A 48 -13.56 -4.56 23.78
C THR A 48 -13.85 -6.05 23.57
N TYR A 49 -12.90 -6.92 23.92
CA TYR A 49 -13.03 -8.37 23.72
C TYR A 49 -13.63 -9.08 24.95
N GLY A 50 -13.83 -8.38 26.07
CA GLY A 50 -14.37 -8.97 27.30
C GLY A 50 -13.48 -10.08 27.89
N ILE A 51 -12.17 -9.90 27.80
CA ILE A 51 -11.15 -10.88 28.24
C ILE A 51 -10.26 -10.31 29.34
N GLY A 52 -9.73 -11.19 30.20
CA GLY A 52 -8.75 -10.82 31.21
C GLY A 52 -7.32 -10.71 30.66
N LEU A 53 -6.42 -10.07 31.40
CA LEU A 53 -5.01 -9.86 30.99
C LEU A 53 -4.29 -11.14 30.58
N THR A 54 -4.46 -12.24 31.33
CA THR A 54 -3.83 -13.52 30.99
C THR A 54 -4.32 -14.10 29.65
N GLN A 55 -5.60 -13.90 29.33
CA GLN A 55 -6.16 -14.35 28.06
C GLN A 55 -5.70 -13.45 26.92
N LEU A 56 -5.61 -12.14 27.14
CA LEU A 56 -5.07 -11.21 26.16
C LEU A 56 -3.63 -11.57 25.82
N LEU A 57 -2.77 -11.75 26.83
CA LEU A 57 -1.37 -12.11 26.63
C LEU A 57 -1.24 -13.45 25.89
N GLY A 58 -1.95 -14.49 26.34
CA GLY A 58 -1.86 -15.81 25.69
C GLY A 58 -2.33 -15.82 24.24
N LEU A 59 -3.38 -15.05 23.89
CA LEU A 59 -3.85 -14.92 22.51
C LEU A 59 -2.92 -14.05 21.65
N SER A 60 -2.34 -13.00 22.24
CA SER A 60 -1.40 -12.11 21.56
C SER A 60 -0.07 -12.81 21.29
N ASP A 61 0.43 -13.58 22.27
CA ASP A 61 1.62 -14.41 22.14
C ASP A 61 1.39 -15.47 21.05
N TYR A 62 0.28 -16.22 21.11
CA TYR A 62 -0.01 -17.25 20.10
C TYR A 62 -0.15 -16.66 18.68
N GLY A 63 -0.96 -15.61 18.53
CA GLY A 63 -1.17 -14.97 17.22
C GLY A 63 0.10 -14.32 16.70
N GLY A 64 0.83 -13.61 17.56
CA GLY A 64 2.09 -12.93 17.23
C GLY A 64 3.24 -13.90 16.93
N GLU A 65 3.33 -15.02 17.64
CA GLU A 65 4.28 -16.10 17.34
C GLU A 65 3.95 -16.74 15.99
N TRP A 66 2.68 -17.05 15.69
CA TRP A 66 2.34 -17.74 14.44
C TRP A 66 2.66 -16.91 13.20
N ILE A 67 2.36 -15.60 13.23
CA ILE A 67 2.70 -14.67 12.15
C ILE A 67 4.15 -14.16 12.21
N GLY A 68 4.96 -14.65 13.16
CA GLY A 68 6.37 -14.30 13.29
C GLY A 68 6.68 -12.88 13.76
N LEU A 69 5.71 -12.16 14.34
CA LEU A 69 5.92 -10.81 14.89
C LEU A 69 6.52 -10.81 16.30
N VAL A 70 6.40 -11.91 17.04
CA VAL A 70 6.91 -12.03 18.42
C VAL A 70 7.53 -13.40 18.66
N GLY A 71 8.60 -13.47 19.45
CA GLY A 71 9.12 -14.74 19.95
C GLY A 71 9.73 -15.64 18.86
N THR A 72 9.67 -16.95 19.10
CA THR A 72 10.00 -17.97 18.09
C THR A 72 8.73 -18.33 17.35
N PRO A 73 8.71 -18.32 16.00
CA PRO A 73 7.50 -18.64 15.28
C PRO A 73 6.92 -19.99 15.68
N THR A 74 5.65 -19.99 16.05
CA THR A 74 4.90 -21.22 16.33
C THR A 74 4.19 -21.69 15.07
N GLU A 75 3.79 -22.96 15.03
CA GLU A 75 3.09 -23.53 13.89
C GLU A 75 1.63 -23.85 14.29
N PHE A 76 0.71 -23.67 13.34
CA PHE A 76 -0.68 -24.04 13.51
C PHE A 76 -0.84 -25.56 13.41
N GLU A 77 -1.46 -26.17 14.42
CA GLU A 77 -1.70 -27.60 14.49
C GLU A 77 -2.86 -28.00 13.56
N MET A 78 -2.55 -28.51 12.36
CA MET A 78 -3.54 -28.80 11.31
C MET A 78 -4.58 -29.84 11.73
N ILE A 79 -4.30 -30.65 12.76
CA ILE A 79 -5.27 -31.57 13.35
C ILE A 79 -6.53 -30.84 13.87
N LEU A 80 -6.41 -29.56 14.25
CA LEU A 80 -7.53 -28.72 14.70
C LEU A 80 -8.49 -28.38 13.55
N ALA A 81 -8.01 -28.42 12.31
CA ALA A 81 -8.79 -28.22 11.08
C ALA A 81 -9.11 -29.54 10.36
N GLY A 82 -8.84 -30.69 10.98
CA GLY A 82 -9.08 -32.01 10.38
C GLY A 82 -7.96 -32.50 9.44
N GLY A 83 -6.84 -31.79 9.37
CA GLY A 83 -5.64 -32.16 8.62
C GLY A 83 -4.61 -32.98 9.43
N GLN A 84 -3.38 -33.03 8.92
CA GLN A 84 -2.23 -33.66 9.57
C GLN A 84 -1.03 -32.74 9.58
N GLY A 85 -0.15 -32.87 10.58
CA GLY A 85 1.05 -32.05 10.71
C GLY A 85 0.76 -30.64 11.23
N THR A 86 1.65 -29.73 10.88
CA THR A 86 1.67 -28.35 11.33
C THR A 86 1.83 -27.41 10.12
N MET A 87 1.46 -26.14 10.29
CA MET A 87 1.53 -25.12 9.24
C MET A 87 1.97 -23.77 9.82
N ASN A 88 3.06 -23.21 9.32
CA ASN A 88 3.44 -21.83 9.66
C ASN A 88 2.62 -20.83 8.81
N ALA A 89 2.62 -19.56 9.22
CA ALA A 89 1.85 -18.51 8.55
C ALA A 89 2.34 -18.17 7.13
N ASP A 90 3.63 -18.39 6.85
CA ASP A 90 4.21 -18.11 5.53
C ASP A 90 3.76 -19.15 4.49
N ASP A 91 3.78 -20.43 4.86
CA ASP A 91 3.21 -21.51 4.05
C ASP A 91 1.70 -21.29 3.84
N TRP A 92 0.98 -20.93 4.90
CA TRP A 92 -0.45 -20.59 4.79
C TRP A 92 -0.70 -19.47 3.78
N TRP A 93 0.07 -18.38 3.86
CA TRP A 93 -0.05 -17.25 2.95
C TRP A 93 0.23 -17.66 1.50
N GLN A 94 1.33 -18.35 1.25
CA GLN A 94 1.75 -18.69 -0.11
C GLN A 94 0.80 -19.70 -0.76
N ILE A 95 0.27 -20.66 0.00
CA ILE A 95 -0.75 -21.58 -0.51
C ILE A 95 -2.05 -20.82 -0.80
N SER A 96 -2.54 -20.04 0.16
CA SER A 96 -3.82 -19.32 0.02
C SER A 96 -3.78 -18.23 -1.05
N PHE A 97 -2.61 -17.66 -1.33
CA PHE A 97 -2.44 -16.68 -2.40
C PHE A 97 -2.66 -17.31 -3.78
N GLY A 98 -2.10 -18.49 -4.03
CA GLY A 98 -2.12 -19.15 -5.34
C GLY A 98 -3.18 -20.23 -5.53
N SER A 99 -3.85 -20.68 -4.47
CA SER A 99 -4.79 -21.81 -4.50
C SER A 99 -5.85 -21.69 -3.39
N GLU A 100 -6.56 -22.79 -3.10
CA GLU A 100 -7.53 -22.88 -2.00
C GLU A 100 -6.81 -22.79 -0.64
N GLU A 101 -7.39 -22.04 0.31
CA GLU A 101 -6.84 -21.85 1.65
C GLU A 101 -6.82 -23.19 2.42
N PRO A 102 -5.65 -23.65 2.89
CA PRO A 102 -5.48 -24.99 3.44
C PRO A 102 -6.14 -25.26 4.80
N ILE A 103 -6.52 -24.23 5.58
CA ILE A 103 -7.10 -24.41 6.92
C ILE A 103 -8.63 -24.40 6.88
N ALA A 104 -9.24 -23.33 6.39
CA ALA A 104 -10.70 -23.19 6.34
C ALA A 104 -11.35 -23.68 5.03
N GLY A 105 -10.56 -23.93 3.99
CA GLY A 105 -11.05 -24.10 2.62
C GLY A 105 -11.54 -22.79 2.00
N GLY A 106 -11.95 -22.85 0.74
CA GLY A 106 -12.33 -21.67 -0.04
C GLY A 106 -11.16 -20.76 -0.39
N TYR A 107 -11.44 -19.54 -0.83
CA TYR A 107 -10.44 -18.62 -1.37
C TYR A 107 -10.38 -17.32 -0.57
N ILE A 108 -9.17 -16.89 -0.22
CA ILE A 108 -8.99 -15.64 0.51
C ILE A 108 -9.20 -14.44 -0.43
N PRO A 109 -9.86 -13.36 0.02
CA PRO A 109 -10.17 -12.22 -0.86
C PRO A 109 -8.94 -11.46 -1.38
N ILE A 110 -7.79 -11.67 -0.76
CA ILE A 110 -6.51 -11.01 -1.05
C ILE A 110 -5.57 -11.89 -1.89
N GLY A 111 -6.01 -13.08 -2.31
CA GLY A 111 -5.28 -14.00 -3.18
C GLY A 111 -5.65 -13.83 -4.66
N LEU A 112 -5.05 -14.65 -5.53
CA LEU A 112 -5.30 -14.65 -6.98
C LEU A 112 -6.69 -15.16 -7.36
N ASN A 113 -7.26 -16.08 -6.57
CA ASN A 113 -8.62 -16.60 -6.75
C ASN A 113 -9.71 -15.60 -6.29
N ARG A 114 -9.52 -14.31 -6.54
CA ARG A 114 -10.50 -13.26 -6.19
C ARG A 114 -11.42 -12.94 -7.37
N ALA A 115 -12.63 -12.48 -7.03
CA ALA A 115 -13.61 -12.00 -8.00
C ALA A 115 -13.90 -13.02 -9.12
N GLU A 116 -13.68 -12.65 -10.38
CA GLU A 116 -13.97 -13.52 -11.54
C GLU A 116 -13.01 -14.70 -11.70
N PHE A 117 -11.91 -14.73 -10.94
CA PHE A 117 -10.91 -15.80 -10.94
C PHE A 117 -11.12 -16.82 -9.82
N GLU A 118 -12.23 -16.74 -9.08
CA GLU A 118 -12.51 -17.67 -7.98
C GLU A 118 -12.53 -19.14 -8.47
N GLY A 119 -11.62 -19.94 -7.93
CA GLY A 119 -11.47 -21.36 -8.25
C GLY A 119 -10.89 -21.66 -9.62
N THR A 120 -10.33 -20.68 -10.31
CA THR A 120 -9.66 -20.88 -11.61
C THR A 120 -8.16 -21.02 -11.48
N ILE A 121 -7.57 -20.55 -10.39
CA ILE A 121 -6.12 -20.49 -10.18
C ILE A 121 -5.70 -21.61 -9.22
N ASP A 122 -4.72 -22.39 -9.62
CA ASP A 122 -4.10 -23.43 -8.79
C ASP A 122 -2.59 -23.42 -9.03
N MET A 123 -1.89 -22.53 -8.33
CA MET A 123 -0.43 -22.40 -8.38
C MET A 123 0.21 -23.12 -7.20
N ASP A 124 1.30 -23.82 -7.46
CA ASP A 124 2.15 -24.33 -6.40
C ASP A 124 2.92 -23.20 -5.70
N VAL A 125 3.40 -23.49 -4.50
CA VAL A 125 4.15 -22.54 -3.67
C VAL A 125 5.41 -22.04 -4.39
N ALA A 126 6.07 -22.87 -5.20
CA ALA A 126 7.27 -22.46 -5.93
C ALA A 126 6.96 -21.37 -6.96
N LYS A 127 5.83 -21.49 -7.67
CA LYS A 127 5.39 -20.47 -8.63
C LYS A 127 4.93 -19.20 -7.92
N VAL A 128 4.23 -19.32 -6.78
CA VAL A 128 3.88 -18.16 -5.96
C VAL A 128 5.14 -17.43 -5.49
N GLN A 129 6.17 -18.16 -5.04
CA GLN A 129 7.45 -17.57 -4.66
C GLN A 129 8.17 -16.91 -5.83
N GLU A 130 8.07 -17.46 -7.04
CA GLU A 130 8.61 -16.85 -8.24
C GLU A 130 7.95 -15.49 -8.51
N ILE A 131 6.62 -15.46 -8.53
CA ILE A 131 5.82 -14.25 -8.80
C ILE A 131 6.05 -13.19 -7.72
N LEU A 132 6.02 -13.57 -6.44
CA LEU A 132 6.08 -12.61 -5.35
C LEU A 132 7.51 -12.20 -5.00
N TYR A 133 8.46 -13.13 -4.89
CA TYR A 133 9.68 -12.90 -4.11
C TYR A 133 11.01 -13.17 -4.84
N THR A 134 11.08 -14.17 -5.72
CA THR A 134 12.36 -14.76 -6.13
C THR A 134 12.74 -14.53 -7.60
N SER A 135 11.77 -14.26 -8.48
CA SER A 135 12.04 -13.92 -9.88
C SER A 135 12.72 -12.55 -10.00
N PRO A 136 13.50 -12.30 -11.07
CA PRO A 136 13.86 -10.94 -11.47
C PRO A 136 12.64 -10.01 -11.68
N TYR A 137 11.46 -10.59 -11.89
CA TYR A 137 10.19 -9.91 -12.05
C TYR A 137 9.29 -9.99 -10.79
N ALA A 138 9.88 -10.30 -9.63
CA ALA A 138 9.15 -10.45 -8.37
C ALA A 138 8.35 -9.18 -8.03
N LEU A 139 7.07 -9.33 -7.68
CA LEU A 139 6.17 -8.22 -7.36
C LEU A 139 6.50 -7.52 -6.04
N THR A 140 7.30 -8.11 -5.16
CA THR A 140 7.83 -7.42 -3.97
C THR A 140 9.18 -6.76 -4.19
N SER A 141 9.71 -6.78 -5.42
CA SER A 141 10.93 -6.09 -5.81
C SER A 141 10.63 -4.76 -6.49
N ASP A 142 11.67 -4.02 -6.88
CA ASP A 142 11.55 -2.77 -7.65
C ASP A 142 10.78 -2.96 -8.98
N PHE A 143 10.68 -4.20 -9.48
CA PHE A 143 9.88 -4.52 -10.66
C PHE A 143 8.39 -4.17 -10.52
N ALA A 144 7.85 -4.08 -9.30
CA ALA A 144 6.46 -3.67 -9.08
C ALA A 144 6.12 -2.34 -9.77
N SER A 145 7.05 -1.39 -9.77
CA SER A 145 6.88 -0.09 -10.43
C SER A 145 6.83 -0.21 -11.95
N ILE A 146 7.61 -1.13 -12.52
CA ILE A 146 7.64 -1.43 -13.96
C ILE A 146 6.36 -2.16 -14.37
N PHE A 147 5.89 -3.11 -13.55
CA PHE A 147 4.62 -3.79 -13.76
C PHE A 147 3.47 -2.77 -13.80
N MET A 148 3.42 -1.86 -12.83
CA MET A 148 2.42 -0.78 -12.79
C MET A 148 2.52 0.16 -13.99
N TYR A 149 3.73 0.50 -14.45
CA TYR A 149 3.88 1.26 -15.69
C TYR A 149 3.25 0.52 -16.87
N GLY A 150 3.49 -0.79 -16.96
CA GLY A 150 2.89 -1.68 -17.96
C GLY A 150 1.36 -1.63 -17.95
N GLU A 151 0.76 -1.84 -16.77
CA GLU A 151 -0.69 -1.81 -16.61
C GLU A 151 -1.31 -0.46 -16.97
N LEU A 152 -0.67 0.65 -16.58
CA LEU A 152 -1.22 2.00 -16.80
C LEU A 152 -1.02 2.49 -18.24
N SER A 153 0.08 2.13 -18.87
CA SER A 153 0.41 2.59 -20.23
C SER A 153 -0.12 1.66 -21.32
N GLY A 154 -0.35 0.38 -21.00
CA GLY A 154 -0.64 -0.66 -21.98
C GLY A 154 0.59 -1.10 -22.78
N SER A 155 1.80 -0.71 -22.37
CA SER A 155 3.05 -1.06 -23.06
C SER A 155 4.22 -1.23 -22.10
N THR A 156 5.24 -1.97 -22.51
CA THR A 156 6.48 -2.13 -21.72
C THR A 156 7.22 -0.81 -21.56
N LEU A 157 7.94 -0.64 -20.44
CA LEU A 157 8.80 0.52 -20.22
C LEU A 157 9.86 0.66 -21.34
N PRO A 158 9.95 1.80 -22.04
CA PRO A 158 10.99 2.02 -23.04
C PRO A 158 12.38 1.97 -22.40
N ALA A 159 13.30 1.20 -23.00
CA ALA A 159 14.69 1.14 -22.52
C ALA A 159 15.44 2.48 -22.65
N GLU A 160 15.05 3.28 -23.65
CA GLU A 160 15.57 4.62 -23.91
C GLU A 160 14.50 5.47 -24.64
N GLU A 161 14.73 6.77 -24.75
CA GLU A 161 13.82 7.70 -25.42
C GLU A 161 13.60 7.28 -26.89
N GLY A 162 12.36 6.95 -27.25
CA GLY A 162 12.00 6.51 -28.59
C GLY A 162 12.30 5.04 -28.91
N ALA A 163 12.72 4.23 -27.92
CA ALA A 163 12.84 2.79 -28.09
C ALA A 163 11.49 2.14 -28.44
N GLU A 164 11.53 1.07 -29.23
CA GLU A 164 10.34 0.25 -29.47
C GLU A 164 9.87 -0.38 -28.15
N THR A 165 8.55 -0.36 -27.97
CA THR A 165 7.86 -0.99 -26.84
C THR A 165 7.00 -2.13 -27.34
N THR A 166 6.72 -3.08 -26.46
CA THR A 166 5.80 -4.18 -26.73
C THR A 166 4.49 -3.91 -25.99
N ASP A 167 3.38 -4.43 -26.53
CA ASP A 167 2.09 -4.40 -25.86
C ASP A 167 2.19 -5.10 -24.49
N TRP A 168 1.61 -4.48 -23.46
CA TRP A 168 1.48 -5.06 -22.13
C TRP A 168 0.14 -5.80 -22.05
N ASP A 169 0.18 -7.11 -22.29
CA ASP A 169 -0.99 -7.99 -22.30
C ASP A 169 -0.76 -9.27 -21.49
N ASP A 170 -1.79 -10.12 -21.44
CA ASP A 170 -1.76 -11.39 -20.70
C ASP A 170 -0.67 -12.31 -21.23
N ALA A 171 -0.38 -12.28 -22.54
CA ALA A 171 0.65 -13.10 -23.16
C ALA A 171 2.06 -12.64 -22.76
N TYR A 172 2.29 -11.33 -22.69
CA TYR A 172 3.54 -10.75 -22.21
C TYR A 172 3.79 -11.14 -20.74
N VAL A 173 2.80 -10.92 -19.87
CA VAL A 173 2.91 -11.23 -18.43
C VAL A 173 3.03 -12.75 -18.20
N ALA A 174 2.30 -13.57 -18.95
CA ALA A 174 2.46 -15.01 -18.94
C ALA A 174 3.90 -15.44 -19.26
N GLY A 175 4.52 -14.77 -20.24
CA GLY A 175 5.92 -15.00 -20.62
C GLY A 175 6.94 -14.61 -19.55
N LEU A 176 6.64 -13.62 -18.69
CA LEU A 176 7.54 -13.22 -17.60
C LEU A 176 7.66 -14.31 -16.53
N TYR A 177 6.56 -15.01 -16.23
CA TYR A 177 6.48 -15.97 -15.14
C TYR A 177 6.35 -17.42 -15.61
N ASP A 178 6.32 -17.69 -16.92
CA ASP A 178 6.06 -19.03 -17.48
C ASP A 178 4.76 -19.64 -16.90
N ILE A 179 3.67 -18.89 -17.01
CA ILE A 179 2.31 -19.28 -16.57
C ILE A 179 1.33 -19.21 -17.74
N SER A 180 0.08 -19.65 -17.54
CA SER A 180 -0.94 -19.49 -18.57
C SER A 180 -1.38 -18.03 -18.71
N GLU A 181 -1.93 -17.64 -19.87
CA GLU A 181 -2.54 -16.32 -20.06
C GLU A 181 -3.70 -16.06 -19.07
N ALA A 182 -4.45 -17.11 -18.71
CA ALA A 182 -5.51 -17.00 -17.70
C ALA A 182 -4.97 -16.70 -16.31
N ASP A 183 -3.86 -17.35 -15.93
CA ASP A 183 -3.16 -17.07 -14.67
C ASP A 183 -2.54 -15.68 -14.67
N ALA A 184 -1.97 -15.27 -15.80
CA ALA A 184 -1.42 -13.94 -15.99
C ALA A 184 -2.52 -12.87 -15.82
N ALA A 185 -3.71 -13.07 -16.40
CA ALA A 185 -4.84 -12.17 -16.21
C ALA A 185 -5.22 -12.01 -14.73
N ALA A 186 -5.18 -13.10 -13.94
CA ALA A 186 -5.43 -13.03 -12.50
C ALA A 186 -4.34 -12.25 -11.76
N VAL A 187 -3.06 -12.46 -12.11
CA VAL A 187 -1.94 -11.68 -11.55
C VAL A 187 -2.07 -10.19 -11.88
N ARG A 188 -2.41 -9.87 -13.13
CA ARG A 188 -2.64 -8.48 -13.57
C ARG A 188 -3.80 -7.82 -12.85
N SER A 189 -4.94 -8.52 -12.74
CA SER A 189 -6.09 -8.05 -11.96
C SER A 189 -5.76 -7.88 -10.47
N TRP A 190 -4.95 -8.77 -9.90
CA TRP A 190 -4.48 -8.64 -8.52
C TRP A 190 -3.60 -7.39 -8.34
N VAL A 191 -2.71 -7.08 -9.27
CA VAL A 191 -1.87 -5.87 -9.18
C VAL A 191 -2.70 -4.59 -9.42
N ALA A 192 -3.46 -4.53 -10.50
CA ALA A 192 -4.18 -3.32 -10.89
C ALA A 192 -5.43 -3.06 -10.04
N ASP A 193 -6.32 -4.05 -9.92
CA ASP A 193 -7.65 -3.87 -9.34
C ASP A 193 -7.68 -4.08 -7.82
N PHE A 194 -6.73 -4.84 -7.27
CA PHE A 194 -6.62 -5.04 -5.82
C PHE A 194 -5.54 -4.17 -5.22
N MET A 195 -4.28 -4.41 -5.58
CA MET A 195 -3.17 -3.72 -4.93
C MET A 195 -3.22 -2.22 -5.19
N PHE A 196 -3.34 -1.79 -6.43
CA PHE A 196 -3.33 -0.36 -6.76
C PHE A 196 -4.65 0.34 -6.44
N ASP A 197 -5.78 -0.14 -6.96
CA ASP A 197 -7.07 0.55 -6.81
C ASP A 197 -7.61 0.51 -5.36
N GLN A 198 -7.38 -0.59 -4.63
CA GLN A 198 -7.93 -0.76 -3.27
C GLN A 198 -6.86 -0.57 -2.20
N VAL A 199 -5.76 -1.34 -2.25
CA VAL A 199 -4.77 -1.41 -1.15
C VAL A 199 -4.00 -0.11 -0.98
N ILE A 200 -3.41 0.43 -2.04
CA ILE A 200 -2.60 1.66 -1.96
C ILE A 200 -3.45 2.83 -1.46
N GLY A 201 -4.65 3.03 -2.01
CA GLY A 201 -5.54 4.11 -1.58
C GLY A 201 -5.88 4.04 -0.09
N ALA A 202 -6.26 2.86 0.39
CA ALA A 202 -6.56 2.68 1.80
C ALA A 202 -5.34 2.82 2.70
N LEU A 203 -4.16 2.34 2.26
CA LEU A 203 -2.91 2.47 3.01
C LEU A 203 -2.51 3.94 3.16
N LEU A 204 -2.58 4.72 2.07
CA LEU A 204 -2.28 6.14 2.10
C LEU A 204 -3.28 6.91 2.98
N GLY A 205 -4.55 6.54 2.93
CA GLY A 205 -5.59 7.10 3.80
C GLY A 205 -5.38 6.76 5.27
N PHE A 206 -5.06 5.50 5.59
CA PHE A 206 -4.85 5.03 6.95
C PHE A 206 -3.59 5.62 7.58
N GLN A 207 -2.47 5.60 6.85
CA GLN A 207 -1.17 6.02 7.39
C GLN A 207 -1.02 7.54 7.44
N TYR A 208 -1.50 8.25 6.43
CA TYR A 208 -1.23 9.69 6.25
C TYR A 208 -2.49 10.57 6.31
N GLY A 209 -3.68 9.99 6.41
CA GLY A 209 -4.93 10.74 6.25
C GLY A 209 -5.13 11.25 4.82
N GLY A 210 -4.43 10.66 3.84
CA GLY A 210 -4.51 11.03 2.44
C GLY A 210 -5.89 10.72 1.85
N SER A 211 -6.27 11.45 0.81
CA SER A 211 -7.42 11.10 -0.02
C SER A 211 -7.13 11.45 -1.48
N ALA A 212 -7.90 10.88 -2.40
CA ALA A 212 -7.74 11.13 -3.84
C ALA A 212 -7.91 12.62 -4.22
N TYR A 213 -8.56 13.42 -3.36
CA TYR A 213 -8.83 14.83 -3.61
C TYR A 213 -8.47 15.67 -2.40
N ILE A 214 -7.64 16.68 -2.60
CA ILE A 214 -7.36 17.68 -1.57
C ILE A 214 -8.07 18.99 -1.90
N THR A 215 -8.68 19.61 -0.89
CA THR A 215 -9.19 20.98 -0.99
C THR A 215 -8.25 21.89 -0.22
N GLN A 216 -7.73 22.91 -0.90
CA GLN A 216 -6.83 23.89 -0.31
C GLN A 216 -6.96 25.24 -1.02
N PRO A 217 -6.49 26.34 -0.41
CA PRO A 217 -6.48 27.65 -1.05
C PRO A 217 -5.74 27.60 -2.39
N VAL A 218 -6.16 28.45 -3.34
CA VAL A 218 -5.51 28.58 -4.66
C VAL A 218 -4.02 28.90 -4.50
N ASP A 219 -3.66 29.69 -3.49
CA ASP A 219 -2.26 30.01 -3.18
C ASP A 219 -1.42 28.78 -2.85
N ASN A 220 -1.97 27.78 -2.17
CA ASN A 220 -1.25 26.53 -1.91
C ASN A 220 -1.10 25.68 -3.18
N TRP A 221 -2.06 25.75 -4.10
CA TRP A 221 -1.92 25.07 -5.39
C TRP A 221 -0.85 25.73 -6.26
N LEU A 222 -0.86 27.06 -6.32
CA LEU A 222 0.03 27.83 -7.18
C LEU A 222 1.44 27.94 -6.60
N PHE A 223 1.56 28.24 -5.31
CA PHE A 223 2.85 28.46 -4.64
C PHE A 223 3.26 27.28 -3.78
N GLY A 224 2.54 26.18 -3.93
CA GLY A 224 2.84 24.88 -3.36
C GLY A 224 2.49 24.68 -1.89
N TRP A 225 2.51 23.40 -1.54
CA TRP A 225 2.15 22.87 -0.23
C TRP A 225 3.08 21.73 0.13
N ARG A 226 3.10 21.38 1.41
CA ARG A 226 3.82 20.20 1.89
C ARG A 226 2.91 18.99 1.87
N ASP A 227 3.29 17.99 1.10
CA ASP A 227 2.70 16.67 1.06
C ASP A 227 3.57 15.69 1.88
N ILE A 228 3.00 15.19 2.98
CA ILE A 228 3.68 14.23 3.87
C ILE A 228 3.92 12.88 3.18
N ILE A 229 3.03 12.48 2.27
CA ILE A 229 3.16 11.22 1.52
C ILE A 229 4.38 11.33 0.62
N VAL A 230 4.58 12.47 -0.04
CA VAL A 230 5.78 12.70 -0.86
C VAL A 230 7.04 12.73 0.03
N ALA A 231 7.00 13.40 1.18
CA ALA A 231 8.15 13.46 2.10
C ALA A 231 8.60 12.07 2.60
N ASP A 232 7.64 11.17 2.84
CA ASP A 232 7.92 9.82 3.33
C ASP A 232 8.21 8.84 2.18
N VAL A 233 7.30 8.69 1.22
CA VAL A 233 7.39 7.65 0.18
C VAL A 233 8.53 7.90 -0.80
N VAL A 234 8.83 9.16 -1.14
CA VAL A 234 9.87 9.49 -2.13
C VAL A 234 11.23 9.71 -1.46
N PHE A 235 11.23 10.26 -0.24
CA PHE A 235 12.47 10.70 0.41
C PHE A 235 12.78 10.02 1.74
N GLU A 236 11.90 9.13 2.24
CA GLU A 236 12.05 8.38 3.51
C GLU A 236 12.31 9.28 4.72
N GLN A 237 11.82 10.53 4.68
CA GLN A 237 12.12 11.57 5.67
C GLN A 237 10.87 12.41 6.00
N PRO A 238 9.83 11.81 6.61
CA PRO A 238 8.56 12.48 6.92
C PRO A 238 8.72 13.67 7.87
N ASP A 239 9.76 13.68 8.71
CA ASP A 239 10.04 14.76 9.66
C ASP A 239 10.89 15.89 9.08
N ASN A 240 11.48 15.70 7.90
CA ASN A 240 12.31 16.71 7.26
C ASN A 240 11.42 17.74 6.56
N MET A 241 11.35 18.94 7.13
CA MET A 241 10.53 20.05 6.60
C MET A 241 11.06 20.64 5.28
N ALA A 242 12.26 20.26 4.84
CA ALA A 242 12.79 20.65 3.53
C ALA A 242 12.26 19.77 2.38
N LEU A 243 11.57 18.67 2.69
CA LEU A 243 11.14 17.65 1.73
C LEU A 243 9.61 17.54 1.68
N GLY A 244 9.11 16.98 0.57
CA GLY A 244 7.68 16.81 0.31
C GLY A 244 6.95 18.04 -0.21
N TRP A 245 7.65 19.07 -0.68
CA TRP A 245 7.01 20.24 -1.26
C TRP A 245 6.65 20.00 -2.73
N VAL A 246 5.42 20.37 -3.09
CA VAL A 246 4.83 20.19 -4.42
C VAL A 246 4.06 21.45 -4.82
N SER A 247 3.99 21.76 -6.11
CA SER A 247 3.37 23.00 -6.64
C SER A 247 2.90 22.81 -8.08
N LEU A 248 1.89 23.58 -8.51
CA LEU A 248 1.48 23.69 -9.92
C LEU A 248 2.24 24.79 -10.68
N GLU A 249 2.72 25.83 -9.99
CA GLU A 249 3.68 26.75 -10.60
C GLU A 249 5.09 26.23 -10.32
N THR A 250 5.92 26.26 -11.35
CA THR A 250 7.35 25.98 -11.26
C THR A 250 8.15 27.11 -10.59
N ASN A 251 7.51 28.00 -9.83
CA ASN A 251 8.18 29.13 -9.19
C ASN A 251 8.70 28.76 -7.78
N GLU A 252 9.99 29.00 -7.54
CA GLU A 252 10.85 28.14 -6.71
C GLU A 252 10.89 28.47 -5.21
N THR A 253 9.88 29.18 -4.69
CA THR A 253 9.72 29.38 -3.24
C THR A 253 8.32 29.00 -2.81
N TYR A 254 8.23 27.95 -2.00
CA TYR A 254 6.96 27.45 -1.53
C TYR A 254 6.33 28.39 -0.49
N PHE A 255 5.04 28.64 -0.57
CA PHE A 255 4.35 29.50 0.40
C PHE A 255 4.39 28.86 1.80
N GLY A 256 4.98 29.58 2.77
CA GLY A 256 5.08 29.12 4.16
C GLY A 256 6.19 28.09 4.44
N SER A 257 7.08 27.83 3.49
CA SER A 257 8.19 26.86 3.67
C SER A 257 9.43 27.39 4.39
N ASP A 258 9.38 28.62 4.90
CA ASP A 258 10.53 29.29 5.52
C ASP A 258 11.78 29.33 4.59
N SER A 259 11.54 29.58 3.29
CA SER A 259 12.58 29.73 2.24
C SER A 259 13.26 28.44 1.77
N VAL A 260 12.59 27.28 1.85
CA VAL A 260 13.06 26.06 1.16
C VAL A 260 13.02 26.30 -0.36
N THR A 261 14.18 26.15 -1.01
CA THR A 261 14.40 26.38 -2.46
C THR A 261 14.96 25.12 -3.12
N THR A 262 14.64 24.92 -4.41
CA THR A 262 15.09 23.78 -5.22
C THR A 262 16.17 24.11 -6.25
N GLY A 263 16.65 25.36 -6.35
CA GLY A 263 17.66 25.73 -7.36
C GLY A 263 17.78 27.22 -7.70
N ASP A 264 18.27 27.50 -8.92
CA ASP A 264 18.39 28.83 -9.54
C ASP A 264 17.04 29.28 -10.11
N TYR A 265 16.58 30.51 -9.82
CA TYR A 265 15.21 30.94 -10.16
C TYR A 265 15.09 32.28 -10.87
N ASP A 266 13.97 32.40 -11.61
CA ASP A 266 13.43 33.67 -12.07
C ASP A 266 12.61 34.37 -10.95
N VAL A 267 12.91 35.64 -10.68
CA VAL A 267 12.17 36.49 -9.75
C VAL A 267 11.14 37.31 -10.50
N TYR A 268 9.88 37.20 -10.08
CA TYR A 268 8.80 38.03 -10.60
C TYR A 268 8.29 39.01 -9.55
N VAL A 269 8.04 40.25 -9.96
CA VAL A 269 7.31 41.23 -9.15
C VAL A 269 5.92 41.36 -9.75
N ALA A 270 4.89 41.04 -8.97
CA ALA A 270 3.50 41.23 -9.34
C ALA A 270 2.88 42.37 -8.51
N SER A 271 1.94 43.11 -9.09
CA SER A 271 1.21 44.13 -8.35
C SER A 271 0.19 43.50 -7.41
N THR A 272 0.23 43.87 -6.13
CA THR A 272 -0.75 43.43 -5.12
C THR A 272 -1.84 44.48 -4.84
N GLU A 273 -1.76 45.65 -5.48
CA GLU A 273 -2.77 46.72 -5.37
C GLU A 273 -2.85 47.58 -6.66
N GLY A 274 -3.94 48.33 -6.81
CA GLY A 274 -4.17 49.24 -7.94
C GLY A 274 -4.77 48.60 -9.20
N ASP A 275 -4.85 49.37 -10.30
CA ASP A 275 -5.47 48.95 -11.57
C ASP A 275 -4.71 47.80 -12.27
N ASP A 276 -3.45 47.58 -11.89
CA ASP A 276 -2.58 46.52 -12.43
C ASP A 276 -2.48 45.31 -11.49
N MET A 277 -3.40 45.17 -10.53
CA MET A 277 -3.44 44.06 -9.57
C MET A 277 -3.46 42.70 -10.29
N GLY A 278 -2.51 41.82 -9.92
CA GLY A 278 -2.30 40.52 -10.55
C GLY A 278 -1.48 40.54 -11.84
N GLN A 279 -1.10 41.72 -12.35
CA GLN A 279 -0.22 41.82 -13.51
C GLN A 279 1.27 41.67 -13.12
N ARG A 280 2.02 41.03 -14.01
CA ARG A 280 3.47 40.84 -13.90
C ARG A 280 4.20 42.14 -14.27
N LEU A 281 4.80 42.78 -13.28
CA LEU A 281 5.45 44.09 -13.41
C LEU A 281 6.93 43.99 -13.80
N ARG A 282 7.65 42.98 -13.30
CA ARG A 282 9.07 42.74 -13.61
C ARG A 282 9.44 41.25 -13.54
N GLN A 283 10.46 40.88 -14.30
CA GLN A 283 11.15 39.58 -14.25
C GLN A 283 12.66 39.85 -14.08
N GLY A 284 13.31 39.10 -13.20
CA GLY A 284 14.76 39.01 -13.02
C GLY A 284 15.17 37.55 -12.82
N TYR A 285 16.47 37.29 -12.70
CA TYR A 285 17.03 35.94 -12.47
C TYR A 285 18.05 36.01 -11.33
N ILE A 286 18.04 35.04 -10.42
CA ILE A 286 19.03 34.89 -9.34
C ILE A 286 19.65 33.50 -9.44
N ASN A 287 20.97 33.45 -9.59
CA ASN A 287 21.71 32.20 -9.60
C ASN A 287 22.30 31.87 -8.21
N SER A 288 22.50 30.58 -7.95
CA SER A 288 23.03 30.05 -6.69
C SER A 288 24.56 30.22 -6.53
N ASP A 289 25.30 30.60 -7.58
CA ASP A 289 26.75 30.86 -7.56
C ASP A 289 27.15 32.34 -7.39
N GLY A 290 26.20 33.25 -7.21
CA GLY A 290 26.43 34.67 -6.92
C GLY A 290 27.07 35.47 -8.06
N ARG A 291 26.97 35.03 -9.31
CA ARG A 291 27.49 35.76 -10.48
C ARG A 291 26.37 36.19 -11.42
N THR A 292 26.01 37.46 -11.35
CA THR A 292 25.11 38.07 -12.33
C THR A 292 25.85 38.32 -13.66
N LEU A 293 25.20 38.03 -14.80
CA LEU A 293 25.55 38.60 -16.10
C LEU A 293 25.30 40.12 -16.14
#